data_AF-W2CSG0-F1
#
_entry.id   AF-W2CSG0-F1
#
_cell.length_a   1.000
_cell.length_b   1.000
_cell.length_c   1.000
_cell.angle_alpha   90.00
_cell.angle_beta   90.00
_cell.angle_gamma   90.00
#
_symmetry.space_group_name_H-M   'P 1'
#
loop_
_entity.id
_entity.type
_entity.pdbx_description
1 polymer ?
#
loop_
_entity_poly.entity_id
_entity_poly.type
_entity_poly.pdbx_seq_one_letter_code
_entity_poly.pdbx_strand_id
1 'polypeptide(L)' 'MGSESRLQLNDAFAEISEVGTYIGQEKSSMKEEDQPFMTVSIKADQDTKMGLITDLKQALREAYALKISYSARKQVDNK' A
#
# COMPACT_ATOMS: atom_id res chain seq x y z
N MET A 1 23.64 -2.92 -7.17
CA MET A 1 22.50 -3.11 -8.08
C MET A 1 21.40 -3.82 -7.29
N GLY A 2 20.63 -3.08 -6.49
CA GLY A 2 19.49 -3.61 -5.74
C GLY A 2 18.22 -3.26 -6.49
N SER A 3 17.92 -3.99 -7.57
CA SER A 3 16.79 -3.78 -8.48
C SER A 3 15.51 -4.47 -7.99
N GLU A 4 15.28 -4.47 -6.68
CA GLU A 4 14.12 -5.07 -6.06
C GLU A 4 13.29 -3.96 -5.43
N SER A 5 12.12 -3.71 -6.02
CA SER A 5 11.13 -2.79 -5.47
C SER A 5 10.70 -3.33 -4.11
N ARG A 6 11.04 -2.62 -3.03
CA ARG A 6 10.66 -2.99 -1.66
C ARG A 6 9.37 -2.30 -1.27
N LEU A 7 8.50 -3.04 -0.58
CA LEU A 7 7.23 -2.54 -0.11
C LEU A 7 7.33 -2.20 1.39
N GLN A 8 6.78 -1.04 1.76
CA GLN A 8 6.73 -0.56 3.13
C GLN A 8 5.28 -0.29 3.51
N LEU A 9 4.86 -0.85 4.64
CA LEU A 9 3.56 -0.60 5.28
C LEU A 9 3.80 0.23 6.53
N ASN A 10 3.42 1.50 6.48
CA ASN A 10 3.67 2.47 7.55
C ASN A 10 5.15 2.52 7.96
N ASP A 11 5.53 1.86 9.05
CA ASP A 11 6.89 1.87 9.64
C ASP A 11 7.66 0.55 9.45
N ALA A 12 7.04 -0.46 8.80
CA ALA A 12 7.64 -1.77 8.60
C ALA A 12 7.82 -2.12 7.13
N PHE A 13 8.93 -2.80 6.81
CA PHE A 13 9.07 -3.50 5.54
C PHE A 13 8.17 -4.73 5.58
N ALA A 14 7.37 -4.91 4.53
CA ALA A 14 6.42 -6.00 4.45
C ALA A 14 6.37 -6.53 3.03
N GLU A 15 6.01 -7.80 2.89
CA GLU A 15 5.72 -8.36 1.58
C GLU A 15 4.27 -8.10 1.17
N ILE A 16 3.98 -8.21 -0.13
CA ILE A 16 2.63 -8.00 -0.67
C ILE A 16 1.61 -8.94 0.00
N SER A 17 2.04 -10.17 0.31
CA SER A 17 1.23 -11.18 1.00
C SER A 17 0.84 -10.76 2.43
N GLU A 18 1.65 -9.94 3.08
CA GLU A 18 1.40 -9.49 4.46
C GLU A 18 0.49 -8.27 4.53
N VAL A 19 0.34 -7.53 3.41
CA VAL A 19 -0.52 -6.34 3.33
C VAL A 19 -1.96 -6.65 3.70
N GLY A 20 -2.50 -7.77 3.21
CA GLY A 20 -3.87 -8.18 3.51
C GLY A 20 -4.08 -8.46 4.99
N THR A 21 -3.16 -9.20 5.61
CA THR A 21 -3.19 -9.52 7.04
C THR A 21 -3.01 -8.26 7.90
N TYR A 22 -2.08 -7.38 7.52
CA TYR A 22 -1.81 -6.13 8.21
C TYR A 22 -3.04 -5.23 8.26
N ILE A 23 -3.71 -5.02 7.13
CA ILE A 23 -4.93 -4.20 7.06
C ILE A 23 -6.06 -4.86 7.84
N GLY A 24 -6.20 -6.19 7.80
CA GLY A 24 -7.16 -6.91 8.63
C GLY A 24 -6.95 -6.68 10.12
N GLN A 25 -5.70 -6.75 10.59
CA GLN A 25 -5.34 -6.47 11.98
C GLN A 25 -5.56 -5.01 12.36
N GLU A 26 -5.20 -4.08 11.48
CA GLU A 26 -5.38 -2.64 11.69
C GLU A 26 -6.87 -2.31 11.77
N LYS A 27 -7.68 -2.91 10.90
CA LYS A 27 -9.15 -2.80 10.91
C LYS A 27 -9.78 -3.40 12.17
N SER A 28 -9.30 -4.55 12.64
CA SER A 28 -9.76 -5.15 13.91
C SER A 28 -9.33 -4.34 15.13
N SER A 29 -8.23 -3.60 15.04
CA SER A 29 -7.77 -2.70 16.10
C SER A 29 -8.51 -1.35 16.09
N MET A 30 -9.13 -0.98 14.96
CA MET A 30 -9.97 0.21 14.83
C MET A 30 -11.42 -0.04 15.24
N LYS A 31 -12.09 1.01 15.70
CA LYS A 31 -13.52 0.99 16.03
C LYS A 31 -14.34 0.75 14.77
N GLU A 32 -15.43 -0.03 14.86
CA GLU A 32 -16.32 -0.34 13.73
C GLU A 32 -16.80 0.90 12.97
N GLU A 33 -16.95 2.03 13.67
CA GLU A 33 -17.34 3.31 13.08
C GLU A 33 -16.29 3.92 12.14
N ASP A 34 -15.00 3.68 12.42
CA ASP A 34 -13.87 4.22 11.65
C ASP A 34 -13.37 3.25 10.56
N GLN A 35 -13.68 1.96 10.68
CA GLN A 35 -13.35 0.94 9.68
C GLN A 35 -13.73 1.33 8.24
N PRO A 36 -14.92 1.90 7.94
CA PRO A 36 -15.27 2.33 6.58
C PRO A 36 -14.58 3.62 6.13
N PHE A 37 -14.03 4.41 7.05
CA PHE A 37 -13.31 5.65 6.73
C PHE A 37 -11.80 5.46 6.53
N MET A 38 -11.28 4.26 6.80
CA MET A 38 -9.89 3.91 6.56
C MET A 38 -9.49 4.25 5.13
N THR A 39 -8.50 5.13 4.99
CA THR A 39 -8.00 5.60 3.69
C THR A 39 -6.55 5.17 3.55
N VAL A 40 -6.28 4.35 2.53
CA VAL A 40 -4.92 3.87 2.24
C VAL A 40 -4.31 4.74 1.15
N SER A 41 -3.14 5.31 1.43
CA SER A 41 -2.40 6.11 0.45
C SER A 41 -1.23 5.30 -0.10
N ILE A 42 -1.31 4.92 -1.37
CA ILE A 42 -0.22 4.23 -2.05
C ILE A 42 0.70 5.29 -2.66
N LYS A 43 1.95 5.33 -2.19
CA LYS A 43 3.02 6.11 -2.80
C LYS A 43 3.96 5.17 -3.55
N ALA A 44 4.02 5.34 -4.86
CA ALA A 44 4.90 4.56 -5.72
C ALA A 44 5.71 5.49 -6.62
N ASP A 45 6.91 5.03 -6.99
CA ASP A 45 7.79 5.69 -7.95
C ASP A 45 7.42 5.29 -9.40
N GLN A 46 7.75 6.13 -10.38
CA GLN A 46 7.46 5.90 -11.79
C GLN A 46 8.16 4.64 -12.33
N ASP A 47 9.36 4.33 -11.84
CA ASP A 47 10.13 3.14 -12.22
C ASP A 47 9.71 1.86 -11.46
N THR A 48 8.65 1.93 -10.64
CA THR A 48 8.15 0.75 -9.94
C THR A 48 7.51 -0.23 -10.91
N LYS A 49 7.85 -1.52 -10.79
CA LYS A 49 7.24 -2.57 -11.61
C LYS A 49 5.71 -2.59 -11.41
N MET A 50 4.98 -2.46 -12.51
CA MET A 50 3.50 -2.50 -12.49
C MET A 50 2.92 -3.80 -11.94
N GLY A 51 3.66 -4.93 -12.02
CA GLY A 51 3.25 -6.18 -11.38
C GLY A 51 3.04 -6.01 -9.88
N LEU A 52 4.00 -5.38 -9.20
CA LEU A 52 3.95 -5.15 -7.75
C LEU A 52 2.77 -4.25 -7.34
N ILE A 53 2.48 -3.21 -8.14
CA ILE A 53 1.32 -2.33 -7.92
C ILE A 53 0.01 -3.10 -8.13
N THR A 54 -0.03 -4.04 -9.08
CA THR A 54 -1.23 -4.83 -9.39
C THR A 54 -1.52 -5.81 -8.27
N ASP A 55 -0.51 -6.51 -7.78
CA ASP A 55 -0.63 -7.44 -6.65
C ASP A 55 -1.02 -6.68 -5.37
N LEU A 56 -0.43 -5.49 -5.14
CA LEU A 56 -0.81 -4.62 -4.02
C LEU A 56 -2.28 -4.19 -4.10
N LYS A 57 -2.78 -3.84 -5.30
CA LYS A 57 -4.19 -3.51 -5.50
C LYS A 57 -5.11 -4.69 -5.20
N GLN A 58 -4.71 -5.92 -5.56
CA GLN A 58 -5.49 -7.12 -5.26
C GLN A 58 -5.55 -7.35 -3.74
N ALA A 59 -4.41 -7.32 -3.06
CA ALA A 59 -4.36 -7.47 -1.59
C ALA A 59 -5.20 -6.41 -0.86
N LEU A 60 -5.12 -5.14 -1.29
CA LEU A 60 -5.93 -4.05 -0.74
C LEU A 60 -7.43 -4.25 -0.96
N ARG A 61 -7.80 -4.82 -2.10
CA ARG A 61 -9.20 -5.11 -2.44
C ARG A 61 -9.76 -6.23 -1.57
N GLU A 62 -8.98 -7.28 -1.33
CA GLU A 62 -9.34 -8.38 -0.42
C GLU A 62 -9.47 -7.89 1.04
N ALA A 63 -8.64 -6.93 1.43
CA ALA A 63 -8.68 -6.31 2.75
C ALA A 63 -9.82 -5.28 2.94
N TYR A 64 -10.71 -5.10 1.95
CA TYR A 64 -11.79 -4.10 1.97
C TYR A 64 -11.31 -2.66 2.17
N ALA A 65 -10.08 -2.34 1.76
CA ALA A 65 -9.60 -0.97 1.72
C ALA A 65 -10.22 -0.24 0.51
N LEU A 66 -11.48 0.18 0.65
CA LEU A 66 -12.30 0.74 -0.44
C LEU A 66 -11.88 2.17 -0.83
N LYS A 67 -11.25 2.91 0.08
CA LYS A 67 -10.68 4.24 -0.19
C LYS A 67 -9.18 4.14 -0.41
N ILE A 68 -8.78 4.12 -1.67
CA ILE A 68 -7.38 4.14 -2.08
C ILE A 68 -7.06 5.48 -2.72
N SER A 69 -6.07 6.18 -2.17
CA SER A 69 -5.46 7.35 -2.78
C SER A 69 -4.17 6.95 -3.47
N TYR A 70 -4.05 7.28 -4.76
CA TYR A 70 -2.83 7.04 -5.53
C TYR A 70 -2.01 8.32 -5.59
N SER A 71 -0.80 8.24 -5.06
CA SER A 71 0.18 9.32 -5.14
C SER A 71 1.42 8.81 -5.88
N ALA A 72 1.43 8.97 -7.20
CA ALA A 72 2.64 8.78 -7.99
C ALA A 72 3.54 10.00 -7.77
N ARG A 73 4.70 9.84 -7.14
CA ARG A 73 5.69 10.91 -7.13
C ARG A 73 6.35 10.92 -8.51
N LYS A 74 6.19 12.01 -9.25
CA LYS A 74 7.09 12.36 -10.34
C LYS A 74 8.46 12.60 -9.70
N GLN A 75 9.50 11.88 -10.10
CA GLN A 75 10.87 12.16 -9.68
C GLN A 75 11.11 13.66 -9.89
N VAL A 76 11.19 14.44 -8.81
CA VAL A 76 11.65 15.82 -8.90
C VAL A 76 13.15 15.68 -9.03
N ASP A 77 13.61 15.70 -10.27
CA ASP A 77 15.03 15.71 -10.62
C ASP A 77 15.64 16.97 -10.02
N ASN A 78 16.14 16.86 -8.79
CA ASN A 78 16.79 17.97 -8.11
C ASN A 78 18.22 18.04 -8.64
N LYS A 79 18.34 18.71 -9.79
CA LYS A 79 19.61 18.97 -10.48
C LYS A 79 20.32 20.20 -9.91
#